data_AF-A0A1I3Z460-F1
#
_entry.id   AF-A0A1I3Z460-F1
#
_cell.length_a   1.000
_cell.length_b   1.000
_cell.length_c   1.000
_cell.angle_alpha   90.00
_cell.angle_beta   90.00
_cell.angle_gamma   90.00
#
_symmetry.space_group_name_H-M   'P 1'
#
loop_
_entity.id
_entity.type
_entity.pdbx_description
1 polymer ?
#
loop_
_entity_poly.entity_id
_entity_poly.type
_entity_poly.pdbx_seq_one_letter_code
_entity_poly.pdbx_strand_id
1 'polypeptide(L)'
;MSEPDDRTSDEIARLGLLAGLMEVAIGRLFEASEGGAEAKRLFVGDVRRLLADTSEVQTHSPAIRTYEALLRRLGATESGDGALGVVPTPEQGLPPAGAGV
;
A
#
# COMPACT_ATOMS: atom_id res chain seq x y z
N MET A 1 12.12 -6.73 27.11
CA MET A 1 11.30 -6.14 26.04
C MET A 1 11.11 -4.67 26.39
N SER A 2 11.79 -3.78 25.68
CA SER A 2 11.46 -2.36 25.75
C SER A 2 10.23 -2.14 24.89
N GLU A 3 9.20 -1.49 25.42
CA GLU A 3 8.08 -0.97 24.64
C GLU A 3 8.61 -0.17 23.44
N PRO A 4 7.90 -0.15 22.29
CA PRO A 4 8.25 0.79 21.23
C PRO A 4 8.26 2.21 21.83
N ASP A 5 9.41 2.87 21.76
CA ASP A 5 9.61 4.26 22.18
C ASP A 5 8.46 5.10 21.58
N ASP A 6 7.65 5.78 22.39
CA ASP A 6 6.44 6.52 21.98
C ASP A 6 6.67 7.39 20.73
N ARG A 7 7.91 7.89 20.60
CA ARG A 7 8.43 8.63 19.45
C ARG A 7 8.34 7.87 18.12
N THR A 8 8.62 6.56 18.11
CA THR A 8 8.51 5.71 16.92
C THR A 8 7.05 5.57 16.48
N SER A 9 6.13 5.46 17.44
CA SER A 9 4.69 5.38 17.15
C SER A 9 4.17 6.68 16.53
N ASP A 10 4.59 7.83 17.06
CA ASP A 10 4.25 9.15 16.52
C ASP A 10 4.83 9.38 15.11
N GLU A 11 6.08 8.94 14.87
CA GLU A 11 6.70 9.00 13.54
C GLU A 11 5.94 8.14 12.51
N ILE A 12 5.52 6.93 12.87
CA ILE A 12 4.71 6.06 12.02
C ILE A 12 3.36 6.72 11.70
N ALA A 13 2.69 7.29 12.71
CA ALA A 13 1.42 7.99 12.53
C ALA A 13 1.56 9.20 11.59
N ARG A 14 2.64 9.98 11.75
CA ARG A 14 2.96 11.11 10.88
C ARG A 14 3.22 10.69 9.44
N LEU A 15 3.98 9.62 9.23
CA LEU A 15 4.21 9.05 7.89
C LEU A 15 2.90 8.56 7.25
N GLY A 16 2.02 7.94 8.03
CA GLY A 16 0.68 7.56 7.59
C GLY A 16 -0.15 8.74 7.10
N LEU A 17 -0.12 9.86 7.83
CA LEU A 17 -0.81 11.10 7.45
C LEU A 17 -0.25 11.67 6.13
N LEU A 18 1.07 11.73 5.99
CA LEU A 18 1.72 12.25 4.79
C LEU A 18 1.43 11.38 3.56
N ALA A 19 1.45 10.05 3.72
CA ALA A 19 1.07 9.12 2.67
C ALA A 19 -0.39 9.33 2.25
N GLY A 20 -1.32 9.45 3.21
CA GLY A 20 -2.73 9.74 2.92
C GLY A 20 -2.94 11.06 2.19
N LEU A 21 -2.24 12.13 2.57
CA LEU A 21 -2.31 13.43 1.88
C LEU A 21 -1.83 13.31 0.43
N MET A 22 -0.72 12.61 0.19
CA MET A 22 -0.19 12.38 -1.16
C MET A 22 -1.14 11.57 -2.02
N GLU A 23 -1.79 10.55 -1.47
CA GLU A 23 -2.80 9.75 -2.17
C GLU A 23 -3.97 10.60 -2.66
N VAL A 24 -4.49 11.48 -1.80
CA VAL A 24 -5.55 12.43 -2.16
C VAL A 24 -5.08 13.40 -3.25
N ALA A 25 -3.87 13.94 -3.12
CA ALA A 25 -3.32 14.88 -4.09
C ALA A 25 -3.17 14.24 -5.49
N ILE A 26 -2.69 12.99 -5.55
CA ILE A 26 -2.55 12.25 -6.81
C ILE A 26 -3.92 11.94 -7.42
N GLY A 27 -4.90 11.53 -6.60
CA GLY A 27 -6.27 11.32 -7.06
C GLY A 27 -6.87 12.59 -7.70
N ARG A 28 -6.74 13.73 -7.01
CA ARG A 28 -7.18 15.03 -7.51
C ARG A 28 -6.45 15.47 -8.77
N LEU A 29 -5.16 15.17 -8.90
CA LEU A 29 -4.38 15.46 -10.10
C LEU A 29 -4.95 14.72 -11.31
N PHE A 30 -5.28 13.43 -11.18
CA PHE A 30 -5.91 12.67 -12.27
C PHE A 30 -7.33 13.15 -12.58
N GLU A 31 -8.10 13.60 -11.58
CA GLU A 31 -9.47 14.09 -11.80
C GLU A 31 -9.51 15.48 -12.46
N ALA A 32 -8.61 16.38 -12.03
CA ALA A 32 -8.64 17.78 -12.45
C ALA A 32 -7.89 18.03 -13.77
N SER A 33 -7.00 17.13 -14.17
CA SER A 33 -6.22 17.27 -15.41
C SER A 33 -7.01 16.82 -16.62
N GLU A 34 -6.90 17.57 -17.72
CA GLU A 34 -7.39 17.13 -19.02
C GLU A 34 -6.68 15.82 -19.42
N GLY A 35 -7.45 14.79 -19.77
CA GLY A 35 -6.93 13.45 -20.04
C GLY A 35 -6.47 12.65 -18.81
N GLY A 36 -6.65 13.16 -17.59
CA GLY A 36 -6.17 12.51 -16.38
C GLY A 36 -6.83 11.16 -16.09
N ALA A 37 -8.07 10.94 -16.53
CA ALA A 37 -8.71 9.62 -16.49
C ALA A 37 -7.96 8.59 -17.35
N GLU A 38 -7.48 8.98 -18.53
CA GLU A 38 -6.68 8.08 -19.39
C GLU A 38 -5.28 7.87 -18.80
N ALA A 39 -4.65 8.93 -18.30
CA ALA A 39 -3.38 8.83 -17.60
C ALA A 39 -3.46 7.87 -16.40
N LYS A 40 -4.56 7.90 -15.63
CA LYS A 40 -4.81 6.97 -14.53
C LYS A 40 -4.93 5.53 -15.02
N ARG A 41 -5.64 5.29 -16.14
CA ARG A 41 -5.76 3.93 -16.72
C ARG A 41 -4.41 3.38 -17.16
N LEU A 42 -3.61 4.19 -17.86
CA LEU A 42 -2.26 3.81 -18.30
C LEU A 42 -1.35 3.51 -17.11
N PHE A 43 -1.35 4.38 -16.10
CA PHE A 43 -0.57 4.19 -14.87
C PHE A 43 -0.96 2.90 -14.14
N VAL A 44 -2.25 2.61 -14.01
CA VAL A 44 -2.73 1.34 -13.45
C VAL A 44 -2.24 0.14 -14.26
N GLY A 45 -2.22 0.24 -15.59
CA GLY A 45 -1.66 -0.77 -16.48
C GLY A 45 -0.18 -1.02 -16.21
N ASP A 46 0.61 0.04 -16.08
CA ASP A 46 2.05 -0.04 -15.80
C ASP A 46 2.33 -0.68 -14.44
N VAL A 47 1.58 -0.31 -13.39
CA VAL A 47 1.72 -0.89 -12.05
C VAL A 47 1.36 -2.38 -12.05
N ARG A 48 0.32 -2.81 -12.80
CA ARG A 48 -0.03 -4.23 -12.94
C ARG A 48 1.08 -5.02 -13.63
N ARG A 49 1.69 -4.48 -14.68
CA ARG A 49 2.84 -5.10 -15.35
C ARG A 49 4.01 -5.23 -14.39
N LEU A 50 4.35 -4.15 -13.69
CA LEU A 50 5.44 -4.16 -12.71
C LEU A 50 5.20 -5.17 -11.59
N LEU A 51 3.95 -5.31 -11.11
CA LEU A 51 3.58 -6.32 -10.12
C LEU A 51 3.78 -7.75 -10.67
N ALA A 52 3.35 -8.02 -11.91
CA ALA A 52 3.53 -9.32 -12.55
C ALA A 52 5.02 -9.67 -12.68
N ASP A 53 5.80 -8.75 -13.25
CA ASP A 53 7.25 -8.91 -13.44
C ASP A 53 7.98 -9.11 -12.10
N THR A 54 7.60 -8.33 -11.08
CA THR A 54 8.17 -8.46 -9.72
C THR A 54 7.82 -9.79 -9.09
N SER A 55 6.59 -10.28 -9.27
CA SER A 55 6.13 -11.54 -8.68
C SER A 55 6.80 -12.76 -9.32
N GLU A 56 7.09 -12.68 -10.62
CA GLU A 56 7.83 -13.70 -11.37
C GLU A 56 9.29 -13.81 -10.92
N VAL A 57 9.96 -12.67 -10.74
CA VAL A 57 11.39 -12.63 -10.38
C VAL A 57 11.62 -12.76 -8.88
N GLN A 58 10.73 -12.20 -8.05
CA GLN A 58 10.91 -12.06 -6.60
C GLN A 58 9.62 -12.32 -5.82
N THR A 59 9.19 -13.58 -5.79
CA THR A 59 7.90 -14.03 -5.25
C THR A 59 7.60 -13.63 -3.79
N HIS A 60 8.62 -13.33 -2.98
CA HIS A 60 8.45 -12.91 -1.58
C HIS A 60 8.87 -11.46 -1.31
N SER A 61 9.03 -10.65 -2.37
CA SER A 61 9.43 -9.26 -2.21
C SER A 61 8.34 -8.46 -1.46
N PRO A 62 8.72 -7.68 -0.43
CA PRO A 62 7.81 -6.72 0.20
C PRO A 62 7.18 -5.73 -0.80
N ALA A 63 7.82 -5.50 -1.95
CA ALA A 63 7.33 -4.63 -3.01
C ALA A 63 5.99 -5.09 -3.61
N ILE A 64 5.74 -6.41 -3.65
CA ILE A 64 4.46 -6.98 -4.13
C ILE A 64 3.30 -6.38 -3.34
N ARG A 65 3.39 -6.40 -2.01
CA ARG A 65 2.36 -5.84 -1.11
C ARG A 65 2.18 -4.33 -1.32
N THR A 66 3.27 -3.62 -1.61
CA THR A 66 3.22 -2.18 -1.92
C THR A 66 2.43 -1.91 -3.19
N TYR A 67 2.68 -2.66 -4.27
CA TYR A 67 1.97 -2.49 -5.54
C TYR A 67 0.50 -2.89 -5.46
N GLU A 68 0.18 -4.00 -4.76
CA GLU A 68 -1.20 -4.40 -4.50
C GLU A 68 -1.97 -3.34 -3.71
N ALA A 69 -1.36 -2.80 -2.66
CA ALA A 69 -1.96 -1.74 -1.86
C ALA A 69 -2.17 -0.45 -2.69
N LEU A 70 -1.22 -0.12 -3.57
CA LEU A 70 -1.34 1.00 -4.50
C LEU A 70 -2.51 0.79 -5.47
N LEU A 71 -2.63 -0.39 -6.09
CA LEU A 71 -3.74 -0.71 -6.99
C LEU A 71 -5.11 -0.63 -6.30
N ARG A 72 -5.20 -1.11 -5.04
CA ARG A 72 -6.43 -1.00 -4.24
C ARG A 72 -6.83 0.45 -4.02
N ARG A 73 -5.88 1.31 -3.62
CA ARG A 73 -6.11 2.75 -3.41
C ARG A 73 -6.53 3.49 -4.67
N LEU A 74 -6.02 3.06 -5.83
CA LEU A 74 -6.42 3.61 -7.13
C LEU A 74 -7.81 3.16 -7.59
N GLY A 75 -8.45 2.20 -6.87
CA GLY A 75 -9.71 1.59 -7.26
C GLY A 75 -9.56 0.60 -8.43
N ALA A 76 -8.36 0.03 -8.60
CA ALA A 76 -8.00 -0.84 -9.71
C ALA A 76 -8.02 -2.34 -9.35
N THR A 77 -8.58 -2.71 -8.21
CA THR A 77 -8.82 -4.09 -7.81
C THR A 77 -10.27 -4.47 -8.10
N GLU A 78 -10.52 -5.66 -8.65
CA GLU A 78 -11.89 -6.17 -8.84
C GLU A 78 -12.62 -6.20 -7.49
N SER A 79 -13.88 -5.74 -7.52
CA SER A 79 -14.75 -5.43 -6.40
C SER A 79 -14.51 -6.23 -5.10
N GLY A 80 -14.08 -5.51 -4.08
CA GLY A 80 -14.40 -5.79 -2.69
C GLY A 80 -14.91 -4.49 -2.09
N ASP A 81 -16.21 -4.41 -1.86
CA ASP A 81 -16.88 -3.34 -1.11
C ASP A 81 -16.10 -3.07 0.18
N GLY A 82 -15.52 -1.87 0.32
CA GLY A 82 -14.65 -1.56 1.43
C GLY A 82 -14.30 -0.08 1.46
N ALA A 83 -15.20 0.72 2.04
CA ALA A 83 -14.94 2.09 2.44
C ALA A 83 -13.57 2.24 3.09
N LEU A 84 -12.83 3.30 2.74
CA LEU A 84 -11.61 3.85 3.36
C LEU A 84 -11.20 3.14 4.68
N GLY A 85 -10.63 1.95 4.53
CA GLY A 85 -10.24 1.10 5.64
C GLY A 85 -8.73 1.17 5.76
N VAL A 86 -8.25 1.70 6.88
CA VAL A 86 -6.84 1.67 7.29
C VAL A 86 -6.32 0.25 7.09
N VAL A 87 -5.36 0.06 6.18
CA VAL A 87 -4.73 -1.25 5.98
C VAL A 87 -3.72 -1.44 7.13
N PRO A 88 -3.86 -2.45 8.00
CA PRO A 88 -2.86 -2.73 9.02
C PRO A 88 -1.56 -3.21 8.35
N THR A 89 -0.44 -2.76 8.90
CA THR A 89 0.90 -3.24 8.54
C THR A 89 0.97 -4.77 8.71
N PRO A 90 1.59 -5.53 7.79
CA PRO A 90 1.66 -6.99 7.91
C PRO A 90 2.48 -7.44 9.12
N GLU A 91 1.85 -8.17 10.04
CA GLU A 91 2.42 -8.78 11.27
C GLU A 91 3.36 -9.99 11.02
N GLN A 92 3.86 -10.20 9.80
CA GLN A 92 4.70 -11.37 9.50
C GLN A 92 6.18 -11.08 9.74
N GLY A 93 6.53 -11.11 11.02
CA GLY A 93 7.89 -11.20 11.55
C GLY A 93 7.97 -11.82 12.95
N LEU A 94 6.86 -12.33 13.51
CA LEU A 94 6.86 -12.98 14.82
C LEU A 94 7.33 -14.44 14.68
N PRO A 95 8.43 -14.84 15.35
CA PRO A 95 8.86 -16.24 15.37
C PRO A 95 7.83 -17.12 16.13
N PRO A 96 7.74 -18.42 15.81
CA PRO A 96 6.67 -19.27 16.32
C PRO A 96 6.75 -19.42 17.84
N ALA A 97 5.60 -19.28 18.49
CA ALA A 97 5.45 -19.55 19.91
C ALA A 97 5.70 -21.04 20.19
N GLY A 98 6.87 -21.35 20.76
CA GLY A 98 7.14 -22.64 21.38
C GLY A 98 6.63 -22.64 22.83
N ALA A 99 5.78 -23.61 23.15
CA ALA A 99 5.28 -23.88 24.50
C ALA A 99 6.12 -24.97 25.19
N GLY A 100 6.55 -24.71 26.44
CA GLY A 100 7.13 -25.66 27.40
C GLY A 100 8.53 -26.16 27.01
N VAL A 101 9.57 -26.12 27.86
CA VAL A 101 9.72 -26.24 29.31
C VAL A 101 10.93 -25.42 29.74
#